data_AF-A0A953XZ14-F1
#
_entry.id   AF-A0A953XZ14-F1
#
_cell.length_a   1.000
_cell.length_b   1.000
_cell.length_c   1.000
_cell.angle_alpha   90.00
_cell.angle_beta   90.00
_cell.angle_gamma   90.00
#
_symmetry.space_group_name_H-M   'P 1'
#
loop_
_entity.id
_entity.type
_entity.pdbx_description
1 polymer ?
#
loop_
_entity_poly.entity_id
_entity_poly.type
_entity_poly.pdbx_seq_one_letter_code
_entity_poly.pdbx_strand_id
1 'polypeptide(L)'
;MERAAETGVRFAQPRCPYCHDEIPSGSPQLACNTCRAWHHQPCWAEAGQRCAACGSQATGFLSADQALPGQPERLRDPATEFRFRCPHCKEAMWAARTTVGRTGVCPSCKRDTTVPEVGSTQGLVVGTWQSDLTDLLIGASAIALVIAAGVWFVGLLVGAFRDEPGVAGTAFRYGFSVPYLLGLFVSLFSSGEGRDPPRKRIVACGLLGIASFFGAWALDANAWVLAALLPPWPVFLLGWLLAPDGPPTPPPAPGQAPWQGE
;
A
#
# COMPACT_ATOMS: atom_id res chain seq x y z
N MET A 1 -8.10 -1.15 8.45
CA MET A 1 -7.96 -1.77 9.80
C MET A 1 -6.46 -1.99 10.05
N GLU A 2 -5.56 -1.01 10.09
CA GLU A 2 -5.68 0.40 10.50
C GLU A 2 -6.70 0.59 11.61
N ARG A 3 -6.23 0.38 12.84
CA ARG A 3 -6.89 0.88 14.03
C ARG A 3 -5.84 1.28 15.05
N ALA A 4 -6.09 2.48 15.59
CA ALA A 4 -5.69 2.99 16.88
C ALA A 4 -4.32 3.69 16.98
N ALA A 5 -4.29 4.91 16.43
CA ALA A 5 -3.70 6.07 17.09
C ALA A 5 -4.84 7.04 17.44
N GLU A 6 -5.49 6.90 18.60
CA GLU A 6 -6.56 7.84 18.96
C GLU A 6 -6.87 7.88 20.46
N THR A 7 -5.93 8.40 21.25
CA THR A 7 -6.29 9.22 22.41
C THR A 7 -5.88 10.65 22.14
N GLY A 8 -6.46 11.22 21.08
CA GLY A 8 -6.47 12.65 20.85
C GLY A 8 -7.52 13.27 21.75
N VAL A 9 -7.12 14.13 22.67
CA VAL A 9 -8.06 15.06 23.30
C VAL A 9 -8.58 15.94 22.17
N ARG A 10 -9.75 15.60 21.63
CA ARG A 10 -10.45 16.42 20.66
C ARG A 10 -10.97 17.63 21.43
N PHE A 11 -10.30 18.77 21.28
CA PHE A 11 -10.91 20.03 21.69
C PHE A 11 -12.20 20.18 20.89
N ALA A 12 -13.32 20.33 21.59
CA ALA A 12 -14.58 20.63 20.93
C ALA A 12 -14.36 21.87 20.06
N GLN A 13 -14.83 21.81 18.81
CA GLN A 13 -14.71 22.96 17.92
C GLN A 13 -15.37 24.17 18.60
N PRO A 14 -14.76 25.36 18.53
CA PRO A 14 -15.34 26.54 19.13
C PRO A 14 -16.72 26.82 18.49
N ARG A 15 -17.69 27.16 19.34
CA ARG A 15 -19.04 27.55 18.91
C ARG A 15 -19.17 29.07 18.96
N CYS A 16 -19.85 29.63 17.97
CA CYS A 16 -20.12 31.06 17.92
C CYS A 16 -21.14 31.44 19.01
N PRO A 17 -20.85 32.39 19.92
CA PRO A 17 -21.81 32.80 20.95
C PRO A 17 -23.08 33.47 20.43
N TYR A 18 -23.14 33.84 19.15
CA TYR A 18 -24.31 34.48 18.54
C TYR A 18 -25.31 33.45 18.02
N CYS A 19 -24.89 32.56 17.12
CA CYS A 19 -25.77 31.53 16.54
C CYS A 19 -25.70 30.17 17.23
N HIS A 20 -24.72 29.94 18.11
CA HIS A 20 -24.44 28.66 18.78
C HIS A 20 -23.99 27.51 17.87
N ASP A 21 -23.77 27.78 16.59
CA ASP A 21 -23.21 26.82 15.63
C ASP A 21 -21.68 26.70 15.75
N GLU A 22 -21.17 25.58 15.28
CA GLU A 22 -19.74 25.31 15.19
C GLU A 22 -19.07 26.22 14.16
N ILE A 23 -17.83 26.62 14.44
CA ILE A 23 -17.05 27.47 13.54
C ILE A 23 -16.10 26.57 12.72
N PRO A 24 -16.34 26.41 11.40
CA PRO A 24 -15.54 25.52 10.57
C PRO A 24 -14.10 26.00 10.47
N SER A 25 -13.15 25.07 10.62
CA SER A 25 -11.73 25.33 10.35
C SER A 25 -11.55 25.74 8.88
N GLY A 26 -11.00 26.93 8.64
CA GLY A 26 -10.76 27.48 7.31
C GLY A 26 -11.80 28.48 6.81
N SER A 27 -12.88 28.72 7.55
CA SER A 27 -13.79 29.84 7.27
C SER A 27 -13.22 31.16 7.81
N PRO A 28 -13.55 32.32 7.19
CA PRO A 28 -13.21 33.61 7.77
C PRO A 28 -13.90 33.77 9.12
N GLN A 29 -13.10 33.72 10.18
CA GLN A 29 -13.52 33.80 11.57
C GLN A 29 -12.88 35.02 12.24
N LEU A 30 -13.63 35.63 13.15
CA LEU A 30 -13.19 36.80 13.91
C LEU A 30 -13.14 36.42 15.38
N ALA A 31 -12.04 36.75 16.06
CA ALA A 31 -11.95 36.62 17.51
C ALA A 31 -12.11 37.98 18.18
N CYS A 32 -12.94 38.05 19.22
CA CYS A 32 -13.05 39.25 20.05
C CYS A 32 -11.72 39.50 20.78
N ASN A 33 -11.14 40.69 20.65
CA ASN A 33 -9.89 41.05 21.31
C ASN A 33 -9.97 41.06 22.85
N THR A 34 -11.16 41.29 23.42
CA THR A 34 -11.39 41.34 24.87
C THR A 34 -11.49 39.95 25.49
N CYS A 35 -12.43 39.12 25.01
CA CYS A 35 -12.73 37.81 25.62
C CYS A 35 -12.20 36.61 24.83
N ARG A 36 -11.63 36.83 23.64
CA ARG A 36 -11.14 35.80 22.71
C ARG A 36 -12.20 34.78 22.26
N ALA A 37 -13.48 35.11 22.40
CA ALA A 37 -14.55 34.31 21.80
C ALA A 37 -14.50 34.40 20.28
N TRP A 38 -14.68 33.26 19.61
CA TRP A 38 -14.71 33.16 18.16
C TRP A 38 -16.12 33.41 17.61
N HIS A 39 -16.21 34.08 16.48
CA HIS A 39 -17.45 34.38 15.78
C HIS A 39 -17.32 34.12 14.28
N HIS A 40 -18.40 33.67 13.63
CA HIS A 40 -18.49 33.73 12.17
C HIS A 40 -18.50 35.19 11.72
N GLN A 41 -17.80 35.50 10.64
CA GLN A 41 -17.80 36.83 10.05
C GLN A 41 -19.21 37.41 9.77
N PRO A 42 -20.20 36.66 9.23
CA PRO A 42 -21.56 37.18 9.07
C PRO A 42 -22.27 37.48 10.40
N CYS A 43 -22.18 36.58 11.39
CA CYS A 43 -22.81 36.79 12.70
C CYS A 43 -22.25 38.01 13.42
N TRP A 44 -20.96 38.27 13.28
CA TRP A 44 -20.33 39.47 13.85
C TRP A 44 -20.83 40.76 13.21
N ALA A 45 -20.99 40.76 11.88
CA ALA A 45 -21.52 41.91 11.14
C ALA A 45 -22.99 42.18 11.51
N GLU A 46 -23.80 41.13 11.64
CA GLU A 46 -25.21 41.21 12.04
C GLU A 46 -25.38 41.74 13.47
N ALA A 47 -24.49 41.35 14.39
CA ALA A 47 -24.45 41.85 15.76
C ALA A 47 -23.96 43.31 15.88
N GLY A 48 -23.75 44.03 14.76
CA GLY A 48 -23.29 45.41 14.76
C GLY A 48 -21.89 45.58 15.34
N GLN A 49 -21.01 44.60 15.08
CA GLN A 49 -19.62 44.57 15.57
C GLN A 49 -19.51 44.56 17.11
N ARG A 50 -20.49 43.95 17.79
CA ARG A 50 -20.49 43.72 19.23
C ARG A 50 -20.32 42.24 19.52
N CYS A 51 -19.47 41.91 20.49
CA CYS A 51 -19.33 40.53 20.92
C CYS A 51 -20.57 40.05 21.66
N ALA A 52 -21.22 39.00 21.16
CA ALA A 52 -22.37 38.39 21.83
C ALA A 52 -22.02 37.76 23.20
N ALA A 53 -20.74 37.45 23.45
CA ALA A 53 -20.31 36.88 24.74
C ALA A 53 -20.03 37.94 25.82
N CYS A 54 -19.38 39.05 25.50
CA CYS A 54 -18.96 40.06 26.49
C CYS A 54 -19.51 41.47 26.26
N GLY A 55 -20.21 41.72 25.15
CA GLY A 55 -20.82 43.02 24.84
C GLY A 55 -19.86 44.11 24.35
N SER A 56 -18.54 43.88 24.36
CA SER A 56 -17.56 44.87 23.92
C SER A 56 -17.69 45.14 22.42
N GLN A 57 -17.70 46.42 22.05
CA GLN A 57 -17.46 46.86 20.67
C GLN A 57 -15.96 46.71 20.40
N ALA A 58 -15.58 45.75 19.58
CA ALA A 58 -14.16 45.57 19.24
C ALA A 58 -13.80 46.54 18.11
N THR A 59 -12.80 47.40 18.34
CA THR A 59 -12.20 48.27 17.31
C THR A 59 -11.13 47.56 16.48
N GLY A 60 -10.83 46.30 16.78
CA GLY A 60 -9.87 45.48 16.06
C GLY A 60 -10.26 44.02 16.12
N PHE A 61 -10.13 43.33 14.98
CA PHE A 61 -10.30 41.90 14.87
C PHE A 61 -8.94 41.24 14.67
N LEU A 62 -8.77 40.07 15.27
CA LEU A 62 -7.72 39.16 14.85
C LEU A 62 -8.34 38.26 13.78
N SER A 63 -7.90 38.43 12.54
CA SER A 63 -8.18 37.45 11.48
C SER A 63 -7.60 36.09 11.89
N ALA A 64 -8.13 34.99 11.35
CA ALA A 64 -7.70 33.64 11.73
C ALA A 64 -6.17 33.41 11.62
N ASP A 65 -5.52 34.12 10.71
CA ASP A 65 -4.07 34.17 10.48
C ASP A 65 -3.31 35.03 11.50
N GLN A 66 -3.96 36.02 12.12
CA GLN A 66 -3.40 36.93 13.14
C GLN A 66 -3.75 36.52 14.57
N ALA A 67 -4.84 35.76 14.74
CA ALA A 67 -5.21 35.13 15.98
C ALA A 67 -4.18 34.03 16.23
N LEU A 68 -3.07 34.40 16.89
CA LEU A 68 -1.92 33.57 17.29
C LEU A 68 -1.96 32.15 16.68
N PRO A 69 -1.12 31.82 15.69
CA PRO A 69 -1.01 30.43 15.22
C PRO A 69 -0.61 29.55 16.41
N GLY A 70 -1.58 28.80 16.95
CA GLY A 70 -1.46 28.02 18.19
C GLY A 70 -2.59 28.36 19.17
N GLN A 71 -3.64 27.55 19.29
CA GLN A 71 -3.63 26.11 19.57
C GLN A 71 -4.87 25.42 18.97
N PRO A 72 -4.80 24.13 18.55
CA PRO A 72 -3.99 23.07 19.13
C PRO A 72 -3.19 22.28 18.08
N GLU A 73 -2.27 22.94 17.39
CA GLU A 73 -0.96 22.35 17.23
C GLU A 73 -0.04 23.18 18.11
N ARG A 74 -0.06 22.90 19.42
CA ARG A 74 1.22 22.95 20.11
C ARG A 74 2.09 22.02 19.28
N LEU A 75 3.07 22.59 18.57
CA LEU A 75 4.30 21.88 18.33
C LEU A 75 4.66 21.26 19.67
N ARG A 76 4.32 19.98 19.83
CA ARG A 76 4.71 19.19 20.97
C ARG A 76 6.20 19.31 20.95
N ASP A 77 6.76 20.08 21.88
CA ASP A 77 8.18 20.14 22.02
C ASP A 77 8.60 18.75 22.51
N PRO A 78 9.26 17.92 21.68
CA PRO A 78 9.68 16.59 22.08
C PRO A 78 10.65 16.64 23.28
N ALA A 79 11.19 17.82 23.60
CA ALA A 79 11.97 18.04 24.80
C ALA A 79 11.12 18.03 26.08
N THR A 80 9.83 18.39 26.05
CA THR A 80 9.01 18.56 27.27
C THR A 80 7.98 17.46 27.50
N GLU A 81 7.57 16.72 26.47
CA GLU A 81 6.60 15.62 26.58
C GLU A 81 7.23 14.29 26.17
N PHE A 82 6.81 13.19 26.81
CA PHE A 82 7.18 11.84 26.40
C PHE A 82 5.97 10.91 26.41
N ARG A 83 6.07 9.85 25.59
CA ARG A 83 5.02 8.84 25.41
C ARG A 83 5.35 7.61 26.25
N PHE A 84 4.36 7.10 26.97
CA PHE A 84 4.44 5.81 27.65
C PHE A 84 3.12 5.03 27.49
N ARG A 85 3.09 3.76 27.88
CA ARG A 85 1.87 2.94 27.82
C ARG A 85 1.32 2.72 29.22
N CYS A 86 0.00 2.78 29.36
CA CYS A 86 -0.67 2.43 30.60
C CYS A 86 -0.39 0.94 30.93
N PRO A 87 0.03 0.59 32.16
CA PRO A 87 0.33 -0.79 32.55
C PRO A 87 -0.94 -1.68 32.60
N HIS A 88 -2.11 -1.07 32.67
CA HIS A 88 -3.39 -1.77 32.80
C HIS A 88 -4.01 -2.12 31.44
N CYS A 89 -4.09 -1.16 30.52
CA CYS A 89 -4.77 -1.33 29.23
C CYS A 89 -3.85 -1.27 28.01
N LYS A 90 -2.56 -0.97 28.19
CA LYS A 90 -1.55 -0.85 27.13
C LYS A 90 -1.77 0.30 26.14
N GLU A 91 -2.78 1.14 26.38
CA GLU A 91 -3.04 2.34 25.60
C GLU A 91 -1.88 3.33 25.75
N ALA A 92 -1.50 3.96 24.65
CA ALA A 92 -0.46 4.98 24.66
C ALA A 92 -0.97 6.28 25.27
N MET A 93 -0.17 6.90 26.11
CA MET A 93 -0.48 8.16 26.76
C MET A 93 0.75 9.05 26.78
N TRP A 94 0.50 10.36 26.84
CA TRP A 94 1.51 11.40 26.84
C TRP A 94 1.56 12.04 28.22
N ALA A 95 2.77 12.28 28.72
CA ALA A 95 2.99 12.99 29.96
C ALA A 95 4.11 14.02 29.78
N ALA A 96 4.01 15.12 30.53
CA ALA A 96 5.11 16.06 30.63
C ALA A 96 6.26 15.39 31.39
N ARG A 97 7.51 15.68 31.01
CA ARG A 97 8.70 15.20 31.74
C ARG A 97 8.69 15.63 33.22
N THR A 98 8.04 16.74 33.54
CA THR A 98 7.88 17.23 34.91
C THR A 98 6.89 16.41 35.75
N THR A 99 6.10 15.52 35.13
CA THR A 99 5.15 14.64 35.82
C THR A 99 5.68 13.23 36.06
N VAL A 100 6.96 12.99 35.78
CA VAL A 100 7.63 11.73 36.10
C VAL A 100 7.49 11.38 37.59
N GLY A 101 7.15 10.13 37.88
CA GLY A 101 6.94 9.63 39.24
C GLY A 101 5.59 10.02 39.85
N ARG A 102 4.79 10.87 39.19
CA ARG A 102 3.45 11.23 39.67
C ARG A 102 2.40 10.22 39.22
N THR A 103 1.39 10.02 40.06
CA THR A 103 0.21 9.22 39.74
C THR A 103 -0.83 10.07 39.01
N GLY A 104 -1.42 9.52 37.95
CA GLY A 104 -2.54 10.12 37.22
C GLY A 104 -3.53 9.05 36.79
N VAL A 105 -4.72 9.47 36.33
CA VAL A 105 -5.77 8.54 35.89
C VAL A 105 -5.64 8.29 34.39
N CYS A 106 -5.60 7.02 33.97
CA CYS A 106 -5.60 6.68 32.54
C CYS A 106 -6.94 7.04 31.89
N PRO A 107 -6.98 7.80 30.78
CA PRO A 107 -8.23 8.23 30.16
C PRO A 107 -9.04 7.08 29.55
N SER A 108 -8.38 5.99 29.11
CA SER A 108 -9.07 4.83 28.52
C SER A 108 -9.64 3.88 29.57
N CYS A 109 -8.84 3.46 30.56
CA CYS A 109 -9.28 2.44 31.52
C CYS A 109 -9.69 2.98 32.89
N LYS A 110 -9.56 4.29 33.11
CA LYS A 110 -9.90 5.00 34.37
C LYS A 110 -9.22 4.46 35.63
N ARG A 111 -8.10 3.74 35.49
CA ARG A 111 -7.28 3.27 36.62
C ARG A 111 -6.12 4.23 36.85
N ASP A 112 -5.70 4.32 38.11
CA ASP A 112 -4.51 5.05 38.50
C ASP A 112 -3.27 4.41 37.88
N THR A 113 -2.44 5.26 37.29
CA THR A 113 -1.17 4.89 36.66
C THR A 113 -0.09 5.86 37.11
N THR A 114 1.04 5.32 37.52
CA THR A 114 2.23 6.12 37.83
C THR A 114 3.02 6.34 36.55
N VAL A 115 3.40 7.58 36.28
CA VAL A 115 4.25 7.95 35.15
C VAL A 115 5.66 7.41 35.41
N PRO A 116 6.22 6.53 34.56
CA PRO A 116 7.52 5.91 34.82
C PRO A 116 8.66 6.93 34.75
N GLU A 117 9.74 6.66 35.48
CA GLU A 117 10.98 7.43 35.39
C GLU A 117 11.63 7.29 34.03
N VAL A 118 11.93 8.43 33.41
CA VAL A 118 12.62 8.51 32.12
C VAL A 118 14.03 7.97 32.31
N GLY A 119 14.29 6.77 31.82
CA GLY A 119 15.57 6.05 32.00
C GLY A 119 15.44 4.73 32.75
N SER A 120 14.28 4.45 33.37
CA SER A 120 13.99 3.10 33.86
C SER A 120 13.75 2.18 32.66
N THR A 121 14.68 1.26 32.44
CA THR A 121 14.65 0.24 31.37
C THR A 121 13.44 -0.69 31.45
N GLN A 122 12.62 -0.58 32.50
CA GLN A 122 11.45 -1.42 32.74
C GLN A 122 10.16 -0.93 32.07
N GLY A 123 10.12 0.28 31.51
CA GLY A 123 8.90 0.84 30.90
C GLY A 123 9.09 1.46 29.52
N LEU A 124 10.33 1.70 29.11
CA LEU A 124 10.64 2.16 27.77
C LEU A 124 10.57 0.95 26.83
N VAL A 125 9.35 0.62 26.39
CA VAL A 125 9.19 0.09 25.04
C VAL A 125 9.59 1.25 24.13
N VAL A 126 10.89 1.50 24.02
CA VAL A 126 11.48 1.98 22.78
C VAL A 126 10.83 1.04 21.78
N GLY A 127 9.95 1.55 20.91
CA GLY A 127 9.68 0.86 19.67
C GLY A 127 11.07 0.71 19.09
N THR A 128 11.66 -0.46 19.32
CA THR A 128 13.07 -0.65 19.10
C THR A 128 13.22 -0.36 17.63
N TRP A 129 13.93 0.70 17.27
CA TRP A 129 14.33 0.91 15.88
C TRP A 129 14.95 -0.38 15.31
N GLN A 130 15.44 -1.27 16.18
CA GLN A 130 15.78 -2.66 15.89
C GLN A 130 14.71 -3.46 15.14
N SER A 131 13.43 -3.42 15.51
CA SER A 131 12.38 -4.20 14.82
C SER A 131 12.06 -3.61 13.45
N ASP A 132 12.06 -2.28 13.35
CA ASP A 132 11.86 -1.58 12.06
C ASP A 132 13.07 -1.76 11.13
N LEU A 133 14.31 -1.79 11.67
CA LEU A 133 15.52 -2.10 10.92
C LEU A 133 15.59 -3.57 10.50
N THR A 134 15.18 -4.51 11.34
CA THR A 134 15.09 -5.92 10.92
C THR A 134 14.03 -6.11 9.85
N ASP A 135 12.88 -5.45 9.94
CA ASP A 135 11.86 -5.51 8.89
C ASP A 135 12.34 -4.82 7.60
N LEU A 136 13.12 -3.74 7.70
CA LEU A 136 13.74 -3.08 6.55
C LEU A 136 14.85 -3.94 5.92
N LEU A 137 15.69 -4.61 6.72
CA LEU A 137 16.77 -5.49 6.26
C LEU A 137 16.22 -6.79 5.67
N ILE A 138 15.16 -7.36 6.26
CA ILE A 138 14.45 -8.51 5.69
C ILE A 138 13.81 -8.10 4.36
N GLY A 139 13.19 -6.92 4.29
CA GLY A 139 12.65 -6.37 3.04
C GLY A 139 13.71 -6.15 1.96
N ALA A 140 14.86 -5.57 2.32
CA ALA A 140 15.96 -5.31 1.38
C ALA A 140 16.59 -6.61 0.85
N SER A 141 16.72 -7.63 1.70
CA SER A 141 17.30 -8.92 1.30
C SER A 141 16.40 -9.69 0.32
N ALA A 142 15.07 -9.63 0.49
CA ALA A 142 14.12 -10.22 -0.44
C ALA A 142 14.17 -9.56 -1.82
N ILE A 143 14.27 -8.22 -1.88
CA ILE A 143 14.37 -7.49 -3.16
C ILE A 143 15.67 -7.85 -3.89
N ALA A 144 16.80 -7.92 -3.17
CA ALA A 144 18.07 -8.32 -3.76
C ALA A 144 18.04 -9.73 -4.36
N LEU A 145 17.37 -10.69 -3.69
CA LEU A 145 17.22 -12.05 -4.21
C LEU A 145 16.35 -12.11 -5.48
N VAL A 146 15.26 -11.33 -5.54
CA VAL A 146 14.40 -11.24 -6.74
C VAL A 146 15.18 -10.65 -7.91
N ILE A 147 15.97 -9.59 -7.69
CA ILE A 147 16.81 -8.98 -8.72
C ILE A 147 17.86 -9.98 -9.21
N ALA A 148 18.56 -10.65 -8.29
CA ALA A 148 19.59 -11.64 -8.64
C ALA A 148 19.01 -12.82 -9.45
N ALA A 149 17.85 -13.34 -9.05
CA ALA A 149 17.15 -14.40 -9.78
C ALA A 149 16.71 -13.93 -11.18
N GLY A 150 16.19 -12.70 -11.29
CA GLY A 150 15.82 -12.11 -12.58
C GLY A 150 17.00 -11.95 -13.53
N VAL A 151 18.14 -11.44 -13.05
CA VAL A 151 19.37 -11.29 -13.85
C VAL A 151 19.90 -12.65 -14.29
N TRP A 152 19.93 -13.64 -13.40
CA TRP A 152 20.37 -15.00 -13.73
C TRP A 152 19.47 -15.65 -14.80
N PHE A 153 18.15 -15.49 -14.69
CA PHE A 153 17.19 -16.01 -15.66
C PHE A 153 17.35 -15.37 -17.05
N VAL A 154 17.55 -14.04 -17.11
CA VAL A 154 17.84 -13.35 -18.38
C VAL A 154 19.13 -13.87 -19.00
N GLY A 155 20.17 -14.10 -18.19
CA GLY A 155 21.43 -14.70 -18.65
C GLY A 155 21.24 -16.09 -19.27
N LEU A 156 20.42 -16.95 -18.65
CA LEU A 156 20.07 -18.26 -19.18
C LEU A 156 19.33 -18.17 -20.52
N LEU A 157 18.36 -17.27 -20.64
CA LEU A 157 17.65 -17.06 -21.91
C LEU A 157 18.62 -16.62 -23.01
N VAL A 158 19.47 -15.62 -22.73
CA VAL A 158 20.46 -15.12 -23.70
C VAL A 158 21.45 -16.23 -24.11
N GLY A 159 21.87 -17.08 -23.16
CA GLY A 159 22.70 -18.24 -23.46
C GLY A 159 22.00 -19.27 -24.34
N ALA A 160 20.77 -19.63 -24.02
CA ALA A 160 19.98 -20.62 -24.76
C ALA A 160 19.67 -20.18 -26.21
N PHE A 161 19.58 -18.88 -26.47
CA PHE A 161 19.33 -18.34 -27.82
C PHE A 161 20.60 -18.06 -28.63
N ARG A 162 21.80 -18.22 -28.06
CA ARG A 162 23.06 -17.87 -28.74
C ARG A 162 23.52 -18.93 -29.74
N ASP A 163 23.08 -20.18 -29.58
CA ASP A 163 23.63 -21.32 -30.33
C ASP A 163 22.67 -21.92 -31.39
N GLU A 164 21.51 -21.29 -31.65
CA GLU A 164 20.54 -21.76 -32.65
C GLU A 164 20.48 -20.81 -33.87
N PRO A 165 21.33 -21.02 -34.90
CA PRO A 165 21.26 -20.27 -36.15
C PRO A 165 20.03 -20.72 -36.97
N GLY A 166 18.83 -20.27 -36.58
CA GLY A 166 17.61 -20.59 -37.33
C GLY A 166 16.28 -20.08 -36.74
N VAL A 167 16.25 -19.66 -35.48
CA VAL A 167 15.00 -19.44 -34.75
C VAL A 167 14.76 -17.94 -34.48
N ALA A 168 14.85 -17.11 -35.52
CA ALA A 168 14.60 -15.67 -35.41
C ALA A 168 13.11 -15.28 -35.33
N GLY A 169 12.18 -16.22 -35.60
CA GLY A 169 10.75 -15.92 -35.75
C GLY A 169 9.91 -15.93 -34.46
N THR A 170 10.30 -16.67 -33.43
CA THR A 170 9.46 -16.92 -32.24
C THR A 170 9.77 -16.03 -31.04
N ALA A 171 10.97 -15.46 -30.96
CA ALA A 171 11.36 -14.55 -29.87
C ALA A 171 10.54 -13.24 -29.86
N PHE A 172 9.97 -12.83 -31.00
CA PHE A 172 9.20 -11.58 -31.10
C PHE A 172 7.81 -11.64 -30.47
N ARG A 173 7.23 -12.84 -30.24
CA ARG A 173 5.89 -12.98 -29.64
C ARG A 173 5.88 -12.89 -28.11
N TYR A 174 7.01 -13.15 -27.44
CA TYR A 174 7.09 -13.11 -25.97
C TYR A 174 7.78 -11.85 -25.41
N GLY A 175 8.44 -11.04 -26.25
CA GLY A 175 9.11 -9.81 -25.82
C GLY A 175 8.15 -8.69 -25.35
N PHE A 176 6.86 -8.78 -25.66
CA PHE A 176 5.89 -7.72 -25.37
C PHE A 176 5.17 -7.83 -24.00
N SER A 177 5.19 -9.00 -23.37
CA SER A 177 4.43 -9.24 -22.12
C SER A 177 5.22 -8.88 -20.85
N VAL A 178 6.56 -8.96 -20.89
CA VAL A 178 7.42 -8.67 -19.73
C VAL A 178 7.36 -7.20 -19.27
N PRO A 179 7.49 -6.17 -20.15
CA PRO A 179 7.42 -4.79 -19.70
C PRO A 179 6.00 -4.38 -19.23
N TYR A 180 4.95 -5.01 -19.77
CA TYR A 180 3.57 -4.74 -19.37
C TYR A 180 3.29 -5.24 -17.95
N LEU A 181 3.79 -6.44 -17.60
CA LEU A 181 3.67 -6.99 -16.25
C LEU A 181 4.51 -6.22 -15.24
N LEU A 182 5.70 -5.74 -15.63
CA LEU A 182 6.53 -4.89 -14.78
C LEU A 182 5.83 -3.54 -14.51
N GLY A 183 5.22 -2.94 -15.54
CA GLY A 183 4.42 -1.71 -15.39
C GLY A 183 3.21 -1.89 -14.48
N LEU A 184 2.50 -3.02 -14.58
CA LEU A 184 1.35 -3.35 -13.74
C LEU A 184 1.77 -3.57 -12.27
N PHE A 185 2.92 -4.20 -12.05
CA PHE A 185 3.51 -4.35 -10.71
C PHE A 185 3.89 -3.00 -10.11
N VAL A 186 4.56 -2.11 -10.85
CA VAL A 186 4.93 -0.78 -10.37
C VAL A 186 3.69 0.09 -10.10
N SER A 187 2.66 0.05 -10.95
CA SER A 187 1.39 0.77 -10.71
C SER A 187 0.66 0.29 -9.46
N LEU A 188 0.65 -1.02 -9.18
CA LEU A 188 0.03 -1.57 -7.97
C LEU A 188 0.77 -1.18 -6.69
N PHE A 189 2.08 -0.95 -6.76
CA PHE A 189 2.89 -0.50 -5.62
C PHE A 189 2.94 1.03 -5.45
N SER A 190 2.82 1.79 -6.55
CA SER A 190 2.90 3.26 -6.52
C SER A 190 1.59 3.94 -6.10
N SER A 191 0.43 3.32 -6.32
CA SER A 191 -0.90 3.92 -5.99
C SER A 191 -1.28 3.86 -4.50
N GLY A 192 -0.31 3.61 -3.61
CA GLY A 192 -0.53 3.32 -2.19
C GLY A 192 -0.33 4.50 -1.22
N GLU A 193 -0.31 5.75 -1.70
CA GLU A 193 -0.09 6.94 -0.88
C GLU A 193 -1.43 7.55 -0.41
N GLY A 194 -2.11 6.87 0.50
CA GLY A 194 -3.34 7.38 1.11
C GLY A 194 -3.91 6.46 2.19
N ARG A 195 -3.72 6.86 3.46
CA ARG A 195 -4.34 6.32 4.70
C ARG A 195 -4.71 4.82 4.66
N ASP A 196 -3.67 4.02 4.91
CA ASP A 196 -3.64 2.75 5.66
C ASP A 196 -4.78 1.72 5.40
N PRO A 197 -4.66 0.92 4.34
CA PRO A 197 -5.14 -0.45 4.36
C PRO A 197 -4.13 -1.36 5.09
N PRO A 198 -4.57 -2.50 5.70
CA PRO A 198 -3.67 -3.39 6.43
C PRO A 198 -2.62 -3.96 5.48
N ARG A 199 -1.37 -3.48 5.58
CA ARG A 199 -0.18 -3.84 4.76
C ARG A 199 -0.04 -5.34 4.46
N LYS A 200 -0.53 -6.22 5.35
CA LYS A 200 -0.51 -7.68 5.17
C LYS A 200 -1.33 -8.18 3.98
N ARG A 201 -2.40 -7.47 3.59
CA ARG A 201 -3.26 -7.90 2.47
C ARG A 201 -2.65 -7.59 1.10
N ILE A 202 -1.95 -6.46 0.97
CA ILE A 202 -1.30 -6.08 -0.29
C ILE A 202 -0.15 -7.05 -0.61
N VAL A 203 0.65 -7.41 0.40
CA VAL A 203 1.74 -8.40 0.23
C VAL A 203 1.18 -9.79 -0.13
N ALA A 204 0.09 -10.23 0.53
CA ALA A 204 -0.54 -11.51 0.22
C ALA A 204 -1.13 -11.56 -1.21
N CYS A 205 -1.78 -10.48 -1.66
CA CYS A 205 -2.30 -10.40 -3.03
C CYS A 205 -1.17 -10.39 -4.07
N GLY A 206 -0.06 -9.69 -3.80
CA GLY A 206 1.12 -9.70 -4.66
C GLY A 206 1.73 -11.10 -4.80
N LEU A 207 1.90 -11.82 -3.69
CA LEU A 207 2.44 -13.19 -3.70
C LEU A 207 1.51 -14.19 -4.41
N LEU A 208 0.20 -14.08 -4.23
CA LEU A 208 -0.78 -14.90 -4.96
C LEU A 208 -0.72 -14.64 -6.47
N GLY A 209 -0.61 -13.37 -6.89
CA GLY A 209 -0.46 -13.03 -8.31
C GLY A 209 0.81 -13.62 -8.93
N ILE A 210 1.94 -13.53 -8.22
CA ILE A 210 3.22 -14.13 -8.65
C ILE A 210 3.08 -15.65 -8.74
N ALA A 211 2.51 -16.31 -7.73
CA ALA A 211 2.35 -17.77 -7.71
C ALA A 211 1.43 -18.27 -8.84
N SER A 212 0.32 -17.59 -9.13
CA SER A 212 -0.58 -17.93 -10.24
C SER A 212 0.11 -17.79 -11.60
N PHE A 213 0.95 -16.76 -11.77
CA PHE A 213 1.71 -16.56 -13.01
C PHE A 213 2.72 -17.69 -13.25
N PHE A 214 3.52 -18.03 -12.23
CA PHE A 214 4.48 -19.14 -12.33
C PHE A 214 3.79 -20.50 -12.48
N GLY A 215 2.64 -20.70 -11.83
CA GLY A 215 1.83 -21.91 -11.99
C GLY A 215 1.31 -22.10 -13.42
N ALA A 216 0.76 -21.04 -14.03
CA ALA A 216 0.30 -21.08 -15.41
C ALA A 216 1.47 -21.31 -16.40
N TRP A 217 2.60 -20.64 -16.18
CA TRP A 217 3.79 -20.83 -17.01
C TRP A 217 4.40 -22.23 -16.88
N ALA A 218 4.45 -22.80 -15.68
CA ALA A 218 4.94 -24.16 -15.45
C ALA A 218 4.06 -25.23 -16.11
N LEU A 219 2.74 -25.02 -16.14
CA LEU A 219 1.82 -25.92 -16.84
C LEU A 219 1.99 -25.85 -18.36
N ASP A 220 2.22 -24.67 -18.92
CA ASP A 220 2.43 -24.49 -20.37
C ASP A 220 3.82 -24.96 -20.82
N ALA A 221 4.87 -24.69 -20.03
CA ALA A 221 6.23 -25.18 -20.28
C ALA A 221 6.30 -26.72 -20.21
N ASN A 222 5.59 -27.34 -19.26
CA ASN A 222 5.52 -28.79 -19.18
C ASN A 222 4.64 -29.42 -20.26
N ALA A 223 3.65 -28.71 -20.82
CA ALA A 223 2.87 -29.23 -21.95
C ALA A 223 3.76 -29.49 -23.17
N TRP A 224 4.72 -28.61 -23.45
CA TRP A 224 5.69 -28.80 -24.54
C TRP A 224 6.71 -29.90 -24.24
N VAL A 225 7.18 -30.00 -23.00
CA VAL A 225 8.11 -31.09 -22.59
C VAL A 225 7.40 -32.44 -22.62
N LEU A 226 6.15 -32.53 -22.17
CA LEU A 226 5.34 -33.74 -22.26
C LEU A 226 5.01 -34.09 -23.72
N ALA A 227 4.74 -33.10 -24.57
CA ALA A 227 4.57 -33.30 -26.01
C ALA A 227 5.86 -33.78 -26.71
N ALA A 228 7.03 -33.35 -26.25
CA ALA A 228 8.33 -33.77 -26.77
C ALA A 228 8.78 -35.15 -26.24
N LEU A 229 8.35 -35.53 -25.03
CA LEU A 229 8.66 -36.83 -24.43
C LEU A 229 7.67 -37.93 -24.82
N LEU A 230 6.47 -37.59 -25.30
CA LEU A 230 5.59 -38.54 -25.95
C LEU A 230 6.22 -38.92 -27.30
N PRO A 231 6.64 -40.19 -27.50
CA PRO A 231 7.19 -40.58 -28.79
C PRO A 231 6.11 -40.41 -29.87
N PRO A 232 6.44 -40.23 -31.16
CA PRO A 232 5.45 -39.96 -32.22
C PRO A 232 4.53 -41.15 -32.56
N TRP A 233 4.71 -42.30 -31.91
CA TRP A 233 3.98 -43.55 -32.16
C TRP A 233 2.44 -43.49 -32.05
N PRO A 234 1.77 -42.66 -31.20
CA PRO A 234 0.31 -42.65 -31.14
C PRO A 234 -0.30 -42.00 -32.38
N VAL A 235 0.37 -41.02 -32.99
CA VAL A 235 -0.12 -40.34 -34.21
C VAL A 235 0.03 -41.26 -35.43
N PHE A 236 1.12 -42.03 -35.50
CA PHE A 236 1.30 -43.04 -36.54
C PHE A 236 0.31 -44.20 -36.42
N LEU A 237 0.01 -44.66 -35.20
CA LEU A 237 -1.02 -45.68 -34.97
C LEU A 237 -2.42 -45.19 -35.33
N LEU A 238 -2.77 -43.94 -35.01
CA LEU A 238 -4.07 -43.37 -35.37
C LEU A 238 -4.20 -43.17 -36.88
N GLY A 239 -3.13 -42.74 -37.55
CA GLY A 239 -3.08 -42.64 -39.01
C GLY A 239 -3.18 -44.01 -39.70
N TRP A 240 -2.62 -45.06 -39.11
CA TRP A 240 -2.71 -46.43 -39.61
C TRP A 240 -4.11 -47.04 -39.39
N LEU A 241 -4.75 -46.77 -38.24
CA LEU A 241 -6.11 -47.22 -37.93
C LEU A 241 -7.21 -46.48 -38.72
N LEU A 242 -6.93 -45.25 -39.18
CA LEU A 242 -7.86 -44.44 -39.97
C LEU A 242 -7.56 -44.47 -41.47
N ALA A 243 -6.50 -45.18 -41.89
CA ALA A 243 -6.26 -45.42 -43.30
C ALA A 243 -7.39 -46.31 -43.85
N PRO A 244 -8.14 -45.88 -44.87
CA PRO A 244 -9.19 -46.70 -45.45
C PRO A 244 -8.58 -48.00 -45.98
N ASP A 245 -9.14 -49.13 -45.57
CA ASP A 245 -8.71 -50.48 -45.94
C ASP A 245 -8.71 -50.66 -47.47
N GLY A 246 -7.55 -50.43 -48.08
CA GLY A 246 -7.35 -50.64 -49.49
C GLY A 246 -5.88 -50.92 -49.76
N PRO A 247 -5.52 -52.07 -50.37
CA PRO A 247 -4.15 -52.28 -50.79
C PRO A 247 -3.77 -51.15 -51.78
N PRO A 248 -2.54 -50.62 -51.70
CA PRO A 248 -2.10 -49.60 -52.63
C PRO A 248 -2.24 -50.15 -54.06
N THR A 249 -2.96 -49.43 -54.91
CA THR A 249 -3.04 -49.78 -56.34
C THR A 249 -1.63 -49.74 -56.92
N PRO A 250 -1.17 -50.83 -57.56
CA PRO A 250 0.16 -50.82 -58.16
C PRO A 250 0.23 -49.71 -59.22
N PRO A 251 1.39 -49.04 -59.36
CA PRO A 251 1.56 -48.04 -60.40
C PRO A 251 1.33 -48.68 -61.78
N PRO A 252 0.73 -47.96 -62.74
CA PRO A 252 0.53 -48.48 -64.08
C PRO A 252 1.88 -48.87 -64.68
N ALA A 253 1.91 -50.02 -65.37
CA ALA A 253 3.11 -50.49 -66.03
C ALA A 253 3.60 -49.45 -67.06
N PRO A 254 4.91 -49.21 -67.17
CA PRO A 254 5.46 -48.26 -68.14
C PRO A 254 5.07 -48.69 -69.56
N GLY A 255 4.27 -47.86 -70.24
CA GLY A 255 3.87 -48.07 -71.63
C GLY A 255 2.37 -47.95 -71.93
N GLN A 256 1.49 -47.79 -70.93
CA GLN A 256 0.08 -47.51 -71.19
C GLN A 256 -0.17 -45.99 -71.23
N ALA A 257 -0.23 -45.43 -72.44
CA ALA A 257 -0.73 -44.07 -72.64
C ALA A 257 -2.26 -44.06 -72.42
N PRO A 258 -2.82 -43.07 -71.70
CA PRO A 258 -4.26 -42.97 -71.50
C PRO A 258 -4.94 -42.69 -72.84
N TRP A 259 -5.83 -43.59 -73.26
CA TRP A 259 -6.73 -43.38 -74.39
C TRP A 259 -7.65 -42.19 -74.09
N GLN A 260 -7.51 -41.11 -74.86
CA GLN A 260 -8.48 -40.02 -74.89
C GLN A 260 -9.55 -40.39 -75.91
N GLY A 261 -10.72 -40.83 -75.42
CA GLY A 261 -11.92 -40.99 -76.24
C GLY A 261 -12.76 -39.72 -76.18
N GLU A 262 -13.18 -39.24 -77.37
CA GLU A 262 -14.18 -38.20 -77.60
C GLU A 262 -15.60 -38.66 -77.23
#